data_AF-A0A956FEL4-F1
#
_entry.id   AF-A0A956FEL4-F1
#
_cell.length_a   1.000
_cell.length_b   1.000
_cell.length_c   1.000
_cell.angle_alpha   90.00
_cell.angle_beta   90.00
_cell.angle_gamma   90.00
#
_symmetry.space_group_name_H-M   'P 1'
#
loop_
_entity.id
_entity.type
_entity.pdbx_description
1 polymer ?
#
loop_
_entity_poly.entity_id
_entity_poly.type
_entity_poly.pdbx_seq_one_letter_code
_entity_poly.pdbx_strand_id
1 'polypeptide(L)'
;MDEGTGPPQLPTRASAAWWRAKVTVHQLRRALVDLGPGGPRHLLPAAALRGAPLLASSRTPLWSTDPGAEWILEAGKVENLRRAIRGLHGVEVAPGQVLGFWAQVGPPWASRGFVEGREIREGCIVPSVAGGLCQLSNALYDAARRAGLEIVERHRHSRVVPGSAAAAGHDATVMWNYVDLRVRSTHAFRLEAELGREALVVRVRGYARSPRTRTAAPTGGAPPLRVVGETTGARSCLSCGQTACHKARSGPVTRRGHRAWLVDGVWPEHDAWLRSERDPADLLLLPLDGRRLHRARYAWSSAGFAAVRSFPGLALRRAIGSRRLARQGAARQRALARFEAELAEAMAEHLPPAATHLVVAQPLLPHLWRMGVLGGRRFDVLMTRPPLAMLHEALDRAHRLHPQSPTLADFRADPQWMELEAAALAAADRIVTPHAAIARRFGDRALRLGWSRPPTTPRPPPPRGGPPRLWLPASTLGRKGAYELREALAALPLAAVELRLGGPVLESPGFWDRPARPGTLDDADLVVLPAHVETSPRRLLAARARGIPVIASDACGLDPEPGLVIVPAGDAEALREALRAALPTGTGAVSVA
;
A
#
# COMPACT_ATOMS: atom_id res chain seq x y z
N MET A 1 -56.90 -20.61 4.48
CA MET A 1 -56.19 -21.91 4.53
C MET A 1 -54.97 -21.70 5.39
N ASP A 2 -54.90 -22.47 6.47
CA ASP A 2 -53.94 -22.39 7.58
C ASP A 2 -52.49 -22.09 7.17
N GLU A 3 -51.94 -20.98 7.67
CA GLU A 3 -50.50 -20.72 7.63
C GLU A 3 -49.84 -21.42 8.81
N GLY A 4 -49.31 -22.61 8.53
CA GLY A 4 -48.61 -23.45 9.50
C GLY A 4 -47.47 -22.72 10.20
N THR A 5 -47.59 -22.62 11.51
CA THR A 5 -46.52 -22.48 12.51
C THR A 5 -45.65 -23.75 12.56
N GLY A 6 -45.26 -24.28 11.40
CA GLY A 6 -44.36 -25.41 11.28
C GLY A 6 -42.90 -24.96 11.32
N PRO A 7 -41.97 -25.79 11.80
CA PRO A 7 -40.54 -25.48 11.72
C PRO A 7 -40.14 -25.22 10.26
N PRO A 8 -39.21 -24.29 9.98
CA PRO A 8 -38.79 -24.00 8.61
C PRO A 8 -38.36 -25.30 7.93
N GLN A 9 -39.01 -25.64 6.81
CA GLN A 9 -38.68 -26.85 6.06
C GLN A 9 -37.20 -26.81 5.67
N LEU A 10 -36.45 -27.79 6.15
CA LEU A 10 -35.02 -27.89 5.86
C LEU A 10 -34.83 -28.20 4.36
N PRO A 11 -33.95 -27.48 3.65
CA PRO A 11 -33.72 -27.73 2.24
C PRO A 11 -33.20 -29.16 2.04
N THR A 12 -33.64 -29.85 0.99
CA THR A 12 -33.20 -31.21 0.64
C THR A 12 -32.19 -31.20 -0.50
N ARG A 13 -31.49 -32.31 -0.73
CA ARG A 13 -30.58 -32.44 -1.89
C ARG A 13 -31.33 -32.36 -3.22
N ALA A 14 -32.55 -32.90 -3.28
CA ALA A 14 -33.40 -32.86 -4.47
C ALA A 14 -33.85 -31.42 -4.81
N SER A 15 -34.26 -30.64 -3.80
CA SER A 15 -34.63 -29.24 -4.04
C SER A 15 -33.44 -28.39 -4.47
N ALA A 16 -32.24 -28.67 -3.94
CA ALA A 16 -31.01 -28.01 -4.39
C ALA A 16 -30.64 -28.36 -5.85
N ALA A 17 -30.81 -29.61 -6.28
CA ALA A 17 -30.55 -30.03 -7.65
C ALA A 17 -31.54 -29.38 -8.64
N TRP A 18 -32.83 -29.38 -8.30
CA TRP A 18 -33.87 -28.72 -9.09
C TRP A 18 -33.62 -27.21 -9.22
N TRP A 19 -33.23 -26.55 -8.13
CA TRP A 19 -32.87 -25.14 -8.14
C TRP A 19 -31.68 -24.86 -9.07
N ARG A 20 -30.64 -25.71 -9.04
CA ARG A 20 -29.48 -25.58 -9.96
C ARG A 20 -29.90 -25.68 -11.42
N ALA A 21 -30.76 -26.65 -11.76
CA ALA A 21 -31.26 -26.79 -13.13
C ALA A 21 -31.99 -25.53 -13.61
N LYS A 22 -32.90 -24.97 -12.79
CA LYS A 22 -33.57 -23.70 -13.08
C LYS A 22 -32.60 -22.55 -13.28
N VAL A 23 -31.61 -22.41 -12.39
CA VAL A 23 -30.58 -21.38 -12.50
C VAL A 23 -29.82 -21.50 -13.82
N THR A 24 -29.41 -22.71 -14.22
CA THR A 24 -28.71 -22.93 -15.49
C THR A 24 -29.53 -22.47 -16.68
N VAL A 25 -30.84 -22.79 -16.72
CA VAL A 25 -31.73 -22.31 -17.81
C VAL A 25 -31.78 -20.78 -17.84
N HIS A 26 -31.92 -20.12 -16.70
CA HIS A 26 -31.92 -18.66 -16.63
C HIS A 26 -30.59 -18.06 -17.08
N GLN A 27 -29.46 -18.66 -16.69
CA GLN A 27 -28.12 -18.21 -17.10
C GLN A 27 -27.91 -18.33 -18.60
N LEU A 28 -28.33 -19.45 -19.21
CA LEU A 28 -28.25 -19.65 -20.67
C LEU A 28 -29.14 -18.66 -21.42
N ARG A 29 -30.40 -18.52 -21.00
CA ARG A 29 -31.32 -17.55 -21.58
C ARG A 29 -30.76 -16.14 -21.51
N ARG A 30 -30.17 -15.77 -20.37
CA ARG A 30 -29.55 -14.46 -20.19
C ARG A 30 -28.34 -14.25 -21.10
N ALA A 31 -27.46 -15.25 -21.19
CA ALA A 31 -26.29 -15.18 -22.07
C ALA A 31 -26.71 -14.91 -23.53
N LEU A 32 -27.78 -15.56 -24.00
CA LEU A 32 -28.33 -15.32 -25.34
C LEU A 32 -28.88 -13.90 -25.52
N VAL A 33 -29.62 -13.37 -24.52
CA VAL A 33 -30.14 -12.00 -24.55
C VAL A 33 -29.00 -10.97 -24.61
N ASP A 34 -27.94 -11.20 -23.85
CA ASP A 34 -26.81 -10.27 -23.74
C ASP A 34 -25.88 -10.26 -24.97
N LEU A 35 -25.97 -11.27 -25.84
CA LEU A 35 -25.33 -11.27 -27.15
C LEU A 35 -26.01 -10.32 -28.15
N GLY A 36 -27.25 -9.89 -27.86
CA GLY A 36 -28.00 -8.99 -28.72
C GLY A 36 -27.44 -7.56 -28.79
N PRO A 37 -27.82 -6.78 -29.81
CA PRO A 37 -27.48 -5.35 -29.90
C PRO A 37 -28.00 -4.60 -28.65
N GLY A 38 -27.11 -3.85 -27.98
CA GLY A 38 -27.45 -3.10 -26.77
C GLY A 38 -27.27 -3.87 -25.45
N GLY A 39 -26.83 -5.13 -25.49
CA GLY A 39 -26.37 -5.85 -24.30
C GLY A 39 -25.18 -5.14 -23.63
N PRO A 40 -25.05 -5.20 -22.29
CA PRO A 40 -23.94 -4.55 -21.61
C PRO A 40 -22.62 -5.25 -21.98
N ARG A 41 -21.60 -4.44 -22.25
CA ARG A 41 -20.25 -4.92 -22.57
C ARG A 41 -19.30 -4.59 -21.44
N HIS A 42 -18.22 -5.36 -21.34
CA HIS A 42 -17.12 -5.01 -20.45
C HIS A 42 -16.48 -3.70 -20.93
N LEU A 43 -16.26 -2.77 -20.00
CA LEU A 43 -15.72 -1.44 -20.30
C LEU A 43 -14.36 -1.31 -19.64
N LEU A 44 -13.41 -0.73 -20.36
CA LEU A 44 -12.08 -0.49 -19.81
C LEU A 44 -12.06 0.80 -18.99
N PRO A 45 -11.25 0.87 -17.92
CA PRO A 45 -11.02 2.11 -17.22
C PRO A 45 -10.46 3.19 -18.15
N ALA A 46 -10.96 4.42 -18.00
CA ALA A 46 -10.46 5.59 -18.72
C ALA A 46 -10.10 6.70 -17.73
N ALA A 47 -9.74 7.88 -18.21
CA ALA A 47 -9.36 9.01 -17.36
C ALA A 47 -9.94 10.37 -17.81
N ALA A 48 -10.74 10.42 -18.88
CA ALA A 48 -11.23 11.66 -19.44
C ALA A 48 -12.17 12.41 -18.48
N LEU A 49 -12.87 11.67 -17.61
CA LEU A 49 -13.79 12.20 -16.60
C LEU A 49 -13.23 12.14 -15.18
N ARG A 50 -11.94 11.88 -14.99
CA ARG A 50 -11.31 11.85 -13.65
C ARG A 50 -11.48 13.17 -12.89
N GLY A 51 -11.36 14.30 -13.61
CA GLY A 51 -11.54 15.64 -13.06
C GLY A 51 -12.99 16.15 -13.05
N ALA A 52 -13.96 15.35 -13.52
CA ALA A 52 -15.36 15.78 -13.59
C ALA A 52 -15.97 15.96 -12.18
N PRO A 53 -16.96 16.85 -12.03
CA PRO A 53 -17.60 17.09 -10.74
C PRO A 53 -18.33 15.83 -10.25
N LEU A 54 -18.46 15.73 -8.93
CA LEU A 54 -19.19 14.65 -8.27
C LEU A 54 -20.70 14.88 -8.45
N LEU A 55 -21.39 13.95 -9.12
CA LEU A 55 -22.85 14.00 -9.27
C LEU A 55 -23.55 13.39 -8.07
N ALA A 56 -23.06 12.23 -7.60
CA ALA A 56 -23.56 11.58 -6.39
C ALA A 56 -22.56 10.61 -5.79
N SER A 57 -22.76 10.29 -4.52
CA SER A 57 -22.03 9.23 -3.83
C SER A 57 -22.94 8.41 -2.93
N SER A 58 -22.56 7.16 -2.71
CA SER A 58 -23.13 6.27 -1.72
C SER A 58 -22.01 5.75 -0.83
N ARG A 59 -22.23 5.77 0.49
CA ARG A 59 -21.28 5.29 1.51
C ARG A 59 -21.97 4.29 2.40
N THR A 60 -21.42 3.08 2.51
CA THR A 60 -21.99 2.01 3.36
C THR A 60 -20.93 1.45 4.32
N PRO A 61 -21.28 1.16 5.59
CA PRO A 61 -20.36 0.51 6.52
C PRO A 61 -19.88 -0.84 5.99
N LEU A 62 -18.57 -1.08 6.08
CA LEU A 62 -17.93 -2.27 5.53
C LEU A 62 -18.02 -3.46 6.48
N TRP A 63 -17.87 -3.19 7.78
CA TRP A 63 -17.87 -4.19 8.85
C TRP A 63 -19.17 -4.10 9.65
N SER A 64 -19.70 -5.24 10.11
CA SER A 64 -20.82 -5.22 11.05
C SER A 64 -20.32 -4.95 12.48
N THR A 65 -21.26 -4.62 13.36
CA THR A 65 -20.99 -4.37 14.79
C THR A 65 -20.93 -5.66 15.62
N ASP A 66 -21.26 -6.84 15.06
CA ASP A 66 -21.26 -8.11 15.79
C ASP A 66 -19.95 -8.88 15.55
N PRO A 67 -19.06 -8.98 16.56
CA PRO A 67 -17.76 -9.64 16.44
C PRO A 67 -17.82 -11.16 16.61
N GLY A 68 -19.00 -11.78 16.57
CA GLY A 68 -19.21 -13.21 16.83
C GLY A 68 -18.51 -14.20 15.88
N ALA A 69 -18.87 -15.47 16.00
CA ALA A 69 -18.27 -16.61 15.28
C ALA A 69 -18.29 -16.50 13.73
N GLU A 70 -18.99 -15.51 13.17
CA GLU A 70 -19.21 -15.32 11.74
C GLU A 70 -18.28 -14.30 11.09
N TRP A 71 -17.40 -13.64 11.86
CA TRP A 71 -16.56 -12.54 11.34
C TRP A 71 -15.73 -12.95 10.12
N ILE A 72 -15.33 -14.22 10.01
CA ILE A 72 -14.55 -14.72 8.87
C ILE A 72 -15.33 -14.62 7.55
N LEU A 73 -16.66 -14.78 7.59
CA LEU A 73 -17.54 -14.58 6.43
C LEU A 73 -17.69 -13.10 6.09
N GLU A 74 -17.56 -12.20 7.07
CA GLU A 74 -17.47 -10.76 6.83
C GLU A 74 -16.15 -10.39 6.16
N ALA A 75 -15.04 -10.95 6.65
CA ALA A 75 -13.73 -10.76 6.04
C ALA A 75 -13.71 -11.29 4.59
N GLY A 76 -14.33 -12.45 4.36
CA GLY A 76 -14.56 -13.02 3.04
C GLY A 76 -15.42 -12.11 2.14
N LYS A 77 -16.49 -11.52 2.66
CA LYS A 77 -17.25 -10.47 1.94
C LYS A 77 -16.34 -9.32 1.53
N VAL A 78 -15.52 -8.79 2.44
CA VAL A 78 -14.63 -7.66 2.12
C VAL A 78 -13.60 -8.03 1.04
N GLU A 79 -13.07 -9.26 1.06
CA GLU A 79 -12.23 -9.80 -0.02
C GLU A 79 -12.97 -9.82 -1.36
N ASN A 80 -14.20 -10.32 -1.38
CA ASN A 80 -15.03 -10.37 -2.58
C ASN A 80 -15.35 -8.97 -3.13
N LEU A 81 -15.64 -8.01 -2.25
CA LEU A 81 -15.84 -6.61 -2.63
C LEU A 81 -14.56 -6.02 -3.25
N ARG A 82 -13.37 -6.24 -2.65
CA ARG A 82 -12.10 -5.80 -3.23
C ARG A 82 -11.89 -6.34 -4.65
N ARG A 83 -12.27 -7.59 -4.89
CA ARG A 83 -12.16 -8.21 -6.22
C ARG A 83 -13.15 -7.64 -7.22
N ALA A 84 -14.42 -7.53 -6.85
CA ALA A 84 -15.46 -7.00 -7.75
C ALA A 84 -15.21 -5.54 -8.14
N ILE A 85 -14.70 -4.73 -7.21
CA ILE A 85 -14.39 -3.31 -7.45
C ILE A 85 -13.36 -3.11 -8.57
N ARG A 86 -12.43 -4.05 -8.77
CA ARG A 86 -11.43 -3.96 -9.84
C ARG A 86 -12.03 -3.85 -11.24
N GLY A 87 -13.22 -4.43 -11.46
CA GLY A 87 -13.93 -4.33 -12.73
C GLY A 87 -14.77 -3.05 -12.87
N LEU A 88 -15.04 -2.34 -11.77
CA LEU A 88 -15.96 -1.19 -11.75
C LEU A 88 -15.26 0.16 -11.56
N HIS A 89 -14.16 0.18 -10.80
CA HIS A 89 -13.44 1.41 -10.49
C HIS A 89 -12.78 2.00 -11.74
N GLY A 90 -13.10 3.27 -12.00
CA GLY A 90 -12.52 4.06 -13.07
C GLY A 90 -13.12 3.81 -14.46
N VAL A 91 -14.20 3.03 -14.54
CA VAL A 91 -14.96 2.82 -15.77
C VAL A 91 -15.66 4.13 -16.17
N GLU A 92 -15.53 4.50 -17.44
CA GLU A 92 -16.26 5.62 -18.04
C GLU A 92 -17.28 5.08 -19.04
N VAL A 93 -18.51 5.57 -18.93
CA VAL A 93 -19.66 5.09 -19.70
C VAL A 93 -20.14 6.21 -20.60
N ALA A 94 -20.23 5.93 -21.90
CA ALA A 94 -20.69 6.90 -22.89
C ALA A 94 -22.21 7.16 -22.78
N PRO A 95 -22.70 8.32 -23.28
CA PRO A 95 -24.13 8.57 -23.38
C PRO A 95 -24.86 7.44 -24.14
N GLY A 96 -26.01 7.00 -23.61
CA GLY A 96 -26.83 5.92 -24.19
C GLY A 96 -26.30 4.51 -23.94
N GLN A 97 -25.06 4.35 -23.47
CA GLN A 97 -24.48 3.04 -23.19
C GLN A 97 -24.99 2.46 -21.86
N VAL A 98 -25.21 1.14 -21.83
CA VAL A 98 -25.63 0.42 -20.61
C VAL A 98 -24.41 -0.13 -19.88
N LEU A 99 -24.28 0.27 -18.61
CA LEU A 99 -23.38 -0.35 -17.65
C LEU A 99 -24.12 -1.50 -16.94
N GLY A 100 -23.65 -2.73 -17.13
CA GLY A 100 -24.14 -3.91 -16.38
C GLY A 100 -23.16 -4.33 -15.31
N PHE A 101 -23.64 -4.57 -14.09
CA PHE A 101 -22.80 -5.00 -12.97
C PHE A 101 -22.03 -6.29 -13.29
N TRP A 102 -22.72 -7.32 -13.78
CA TRP A 102 -22.06 -8.58 -14.12
C TRP A 102 -21.20 -8.52 -15.38
N ALA A 103 -21.47 -7.61 -16.32
CA ALA A 103 -20.60 -7.37 -17.47
C ALA A 103 -19.23 -6.81 -17.05
N GLN A 104 -19.18 -6.05 -15.95
CA GLN A 104 -17.93 -5.52 -15.39
C GLN A 104 -17.23 -6.50 -14.44
N VAL A 105 -17.97 -7.09 -13.51
CA VAL A 105 -17.40 -8.01 -12.49
C VAL A 105 -17.03 -9.37 -13.11
N GLY A 106 -17.82 -9.85 -14.06
CA GLY A 106 -17.70 -11.17 -14.65
C GLY A 106 -18.04 -12.32 -13.68
N PRO A 107 -17.73 -13.57 -14.05
CA PRO A 107 -18.10 -14.74 -13.25
C PRO A 107 -17.43 -14.74 -11.86
N PRO A 108 -18.18 -14.91 -10.78
CA PRO A 108 -17.64 -14.83 -9.42
C PRO A 108 -17.07 -16.18 -8.92
N TRP A 109 -16.13 -16.76 -9.68
CA TRP A 109 -15.59 -18.09 -9.40
C TRP A 109 -14.41 -18.06 -8.41
N ALA A 110 -14.24 -19.16 -7.66
CA ALA A 110 -13.07 -19.37 -6.81
C ALA A 110 -11.75 -19.34 -7.60
N SER A 111 -11.73 -19.78 -8.85
CA SER A 111 -10.57 -19.68 -9.75
C SER A 111 -10.18 -18.24 -10.10
N ARG A 112 -11.10 -17.28 -9.96
CA ARG A 112 -10.83 -15.83 -10.05
C ARG A 112 -10.54 -15.20 -8.68
N GLY A 113 -10.36 -16.06 -7.68
CA GLY A 113 -9.99 -15.77 -6.30
C GLY A 113 -11.13 -15.25 -5.42
N PHE A 114 -12.38 -15.30 -5.87
CA PHE A 114 -13.51 -15.08 -4.96
C PHE A 114 -13.51 -16.14 -3.85
N VAL A 115 -13.80 -15.73 -2.64
CA VAL A 115 -13.77 -16.56 -1.43
C VAL A 115 -15.16 -16.74 -0.85
N GLU A 116 -15.31 -17.66 0.10
CA GLU A 116 -16.55 -17.75 0.87
C GLU A 116 -16.77 -16.46 1.66
N GLY A 117 -17.93 -15.84 1.49
CA GLY A 117 -18.39 -14.71 2.26
C GLY A 117 -19.83 -14.91 2.71
N ARG A 118 -20.39 -13.94 3.44
CA ARG A 118 -21.79 -14.00 3.88
C ARG A 118 -22.76 -13.72 2.74
N GLU A 119 -23.72 -14.62 2.54
CA GLU A 119 -24.85 -14.41 1.62
C GLU A 119 -26.16 -14.59 2.38
N ILE A 120 -27.18 -13.77 2.09
CA ILE A 120 -28.53 -13.98 2.62
C ILE A 120 -29.30 -14.81 1.60
N ARG A 121 -29.65 -16.04 1.96
CA ARG A 121 -30.51 -16.92 1.15
C ARG A 121 -31.68 -17.38 1.97
N GLU A 122 -32.89 -17.15 1.45
CA GLU A 122 -34.14 -17.59 2.09
C GLU A 122 -34.18 -17.18 3.58
N GLY A 123 -33.77 -15.93 3.87
CA GLY A 123 -33.78 -15.35 5.22
C GLY A 123 -32.68 -15.83 6.19
N CYS A 124 -31.82 -16.75 5.75
CA CYS A 124 -30.69 -17.25 6.54
C CYS A 124 -29.37 -16.68 5.99
N ILE A 125 -28.40 -16.44 6.88
CA ILE A 125 -27.03 -16.16 6.46
C ILE A 125 -26.34 -17.49 6.14
N VAL A 126 -25.82 -17.63 4.93
CA VAL A 126 -25.11 -18.84 4.50
C VAL A 126 -23.74 -18.49 3.94
N PRO A 127 -22.70 -19.30 4.22
CA PRO A 127 -21.42 -19.21 3.52
C PRO A 127 -21.63 -19.50 2.02
N SER A 128 -21.12 -18.62 1.18
CA SER A 128 -21.20 -18.79 -0.27
C SER A 128 -20.02 -18.12 -0.96
N VAL A 129 -19.52 -18.74 -2.03
CA VAL A 129 -18.47 -18.15 -2.87
C VAL A 129 -18.98 -16.83 -3.43
N ALA A 130 -18.17 -15.78 -3.30
CA ALA A 130 -18.56 -14.42 -3.65
C ALA A 130 -19.75 -13.85 -2.85
N GLY A 131 -20.00 -14.40 -1.66
CA GLY A 131 -21.00 -13.86 -0.74
C GLY A 131 -20.72 -12.38 -0.42
N GLY A 132 -21.80 -11.59 -0.44
CA GLY A 132 -21.81 -10.20 0.00
C GLY A 132 -21.65 -9.14 -1.09
N LEU A 133 -21.60 -9.55 -2.36
CA LEU A 133 -21.59 -8.62 -3.51
C LEU A 133 -22.84 -7.74 -3.62
N CYS A 134 -23.97 -8.14 -3.02
CA CYS A 134 -25.18 -7.31 -2.95
C CYS A 134 -24.92 -5.95 -2.28
N GLN A 135 -23.92 -5.85 -1.38
CA GLN A 135 -23.55 -4.58 -0.78
C GLN A 135 -23.03 -3.59 -1.85
N LEU A 136 -22.25 -4.07 -2.82
CA LEU A 136 -21.71 -3.25 -3.90
C LEU A 136 -22.79 -2.83 -4.91
N SER A 137 -23.69 -3.75 -5.28
CA SER A 137 -24.81 -3.43 -6.16
C SER A 137 -25.79 -2.45 -5.51
N ASN A 138 -26.08 -2.58 -4.20
CA ASN A 138 -26.88 -1.61 -3.46
C ASN A 138 -26.23 -0.22 -3.47
N ALA A 139 -24.92 -0.13 -3.20
CA ALA A 139 -24.19 1.14 -3.21
C ALA A 139 -24.17 1.78 -4.61
N LEU A 140 -23.95 0.97 -5.66
CA LEU A 140 -24.01 1.42 -7.05
C LEU A 140 -25.42 1.92 -7.41
N TYR A 141 -26.46 1.18 -7.03
CA TYR A 141 -27.85 1.57 -7.28
C TYR A 141 -28.19 2.90 -6.62
N ASP A 142 -27.84 3.08 -5.34
CA ASP A 142 -28.11 4.34 -4.63
C ASP A 142 -27.34 5.52 -5.23
N ALA A 143 -26.06 5.34 -5.58
CA ALA A 143 -25.27 6.37 -6.25
C ALA A 143 -25.84 6.73 -7.62
N ALA A 144 -26.21 5.72 -8.43
CA ALA A 144 -26.80 5.91 -9.75
C ALA A 144 -28.14 6.65 -9.68
N ARG A 145 -29.03 6.24 -8.78
CA ARG A 145 -30.34 6.88 -8.55
C ARG A 145 -30.18 8.34 -8.13
N ARG A 146 -29.27 8.63 -7.19
CA ARG A 146 -28.98 9.99 -6.73
C ARG A 146 -28.35 10.86 -7.82
N ALA A 147 -27.55 10.27 -8.71
CA ALA A 147 -26.98 10.95 -9.87
C ALA A 147 -27.97 11.13 -11.04
N GLY A 148 -29.23 10.69 -10.88
CA GLY A 148 -30.25 10.79 -11.93
C GLY A 148 -30.00 9.86 -13.13
N LEU A 149 -29.24 8.78 -12.94
CA LEU A 149 -29.05 7.76 -13.98
C LEU A 149 -30.32 6.92 -14.13
N GLU A 150 -30.58 6.48 -15.35
CA GLU A 150 -31.68 5.57 -15.64
C GLU A 150 -31.36 4.15 -15.15
N ILE A 151 -32.30 3.55 -14.44
CA ILE A 151 -32.19 2.18 -13.94
C ILE A 151 -32.86 1.26 -14.96
N VAL A 152 -32.04 0.61 -15.80
CA VAL A 152 -32.49 -0.27 -16.89
C VAL A 152 -32.95 -1.63 -16.35
N GLU A 153 -32.28 -2.13 -15.31
CA GLU A 153 -32.64 -3.39 -14.64
C GLU A 153 -32.34 -3.29 -13.14
N ARG A 154 -33.30 -3.72 -12.32
CA ARG A 154 -33.17 -3.83 -10.86
C ARG A 154 -34.05 -4.97 -10.38
N HIS A 155 -33.52 -5.76 -9.44
CA HIS A 155 -34.28 -6.75 -8.68
C HIS A 155 -34.20 -6.45 -7.19
N ARG A 156 -35.30 -6.70 -6.46
CA ARG A 156 -35.36 -6.54 -4.99
C ARG A 156 -35.05 -7.87 -4.30
N HIS A 157 -34.53 -7.83 -3.08
CA HIS A 157 -34.36 -9.01 -2.25
C HIS A 157 -35.74 -9.57 -1.86
N SER A 158 -35.90 -10.89 -1.93
CA SER A 158 -37.14 -11.57 -1.55
C SER A 158 -37.42 -11.53 -0.05
N ARG A 159 -36.40 -11.26 0.78
CA ARG A 159 -36.53 -11.02 2.22
C ARG A 159 -35.71 -9.81 2.64
N VAL A 160 -36.28 -9.01 3.54
CA VAL A 160 -35.71 -7.75 4.01
C VAL A 160 -35.13 -7.94 5.40
N VAL A 161 -33.87 -7.56 5.59
CA VAL A 161 -33.26 -7.48 6.93
C VAL A 161 -33.58 -6.10 7.52
N PRO A 162 -34.11 -6.01 8.76
CA PRO A 162 -34.34 -4.72 9.42
C PRO A 162 -33.06 -3.85 9.44
N GLY A 163 -33.21 -2.55 9.16
CA GLY A 163 -32.08 -1.61 9.09
C GLY A 163 -31.18 -1.73 7.84
N SER A 164 -31.45 -2.67 6.93
CA SER A 164 -30.69 -2.78 5.67
C SER A 164 -31.17 -1.80 4.58
N ALA A 165 -30.38 -1.62 3.53
CA ALA A 165 -30.80 -0.85 2.34
C ALA A 165 -32.11 -1.36 1.72
N ALA A 166 -32.42 -2.66 1.88
CA ALA A 166 -33.68 -3.24 1.43
C ALA A 166 -34.88 -2.73 2.23
N ALA A 167 -34.72 -2.44 3.53
CA ALA A 167 -35.78 -1.88 4.36
C ALA A 167 -36.15 -0.45 3.92
N ALA A 168 -35.18 0.30 3.40
CA ALA A 168 -35.41 1.63 2.84
C ALA A 168 -35.82 1.62 1.34
N GLY A 169 -36.08 0.44 0.76
CA GLY A 169 -36.41 0.30 -0.66
C GLY A 169 -35.26 0.67 -1.62
N HIS A 170 -34.02 0.75 -1.11
CA HIS A 170 -32.80 1.11 -1.81
C HIS A 170 -31.94 -0.10 -2.21
N ASP A 171 -32.53 -1.27 -2.37
CA ASP A 171 -31.80 -2.49 -2.68
C ASP A 171 -31.81 -2.86 -4.17
N ALA A 172 -30.69 -3.43 -4.60
CA ALA A 172 -30.49 -4.10 -5.88
C ALA A 172 -29.77 -5.42 -5.61
N THR A 173 -30.50 -6.54 -5.63
CA THR A 173 -29.89 -7.87 -5.52
C THR A 173 -29.25 -8.29 -6.84
N VAL A 174 -28.21 -9.12 -6.77
CA VAL A 174 -27.49 -9.65 -7.92
C VAL A 174 -27.22 -11.15 -7.74
N MET A 175 -27.39 -11.92 -8.82
CA MET A 175 -27.08 -13.35 -8.89
C MET A 175 -26.46 -13.64 -10.25
N TRP A 176 -25.28 -14.25 -10.25
CA TRP A 176 -24.57 -14.55 -11.48
C TRP A 176 -25.35 -15.53 -12.37
N ASN A 177 -25.54 -15.28 -13.67
CA ASN A 177 -25.44 -14.01 -14.40
C ASN A 177 -26.83 -13.46 -14.79
N TYR A 178 -27.91 -13.97 -14.22
CA TYR A 178 -29.29 -13.73 -14.69
C TYR A 178 -30.08 -12.71 -13.85
N VAL A 179 -29.58 -12.31 -12.68
CA VAL A 179 -30.13 -11.21 -11.88
C VAL A 179 -29.06 -10.14 -11.78
N ASP A 180 -29.28 -9.00 -12.41
CA ASP A 180 -28.27 -7.97 -12.65
C ASP A 180 -28.75 -6.58 -12.21
N LEU A 181 -27.80 -5.66 -12.09
CA LEU A 181 -28.07 -4.22 -11.96
C LEU A 181 -27.54 -3.55 -13.23
N ARG A 182 -28.44 -2.91 -13.98
CA ARG A 182 -28.09 -2.19 -15.21
C ARG A 182 -28.49 -0.74 -15.12
N VAL A 183 -27.56 0.15 -15.47
CA VAL A 183 -27.78 1.59 -15.47
C VAL A 183 -27.35 2.20 -16.79
N ARG A 184 -28.02 3.28 -17.18
CA ARG A 184 -27.76 4.04 -18.40
C ARG A 184 -27.87 5.53 -18.11
N SER A 185 -27.19 6.34 -18.91
CA SER A 185 -27.24 7.80 -18.79
C SER A 185 -27.37 8.46 -20.15
N THR A 186 -27.97 9.64 -20.20
CA THR A 186 -27.98 10.51 -21.39
C THR A 186 -26.72 11.36 -21.52
N HIS A 187 -25.82 11.31 -20.54
CA HIS A 187 -24.52 11.99 -20.53
C HIS A 187 -23.42 11.01 -20.12
N ALA A 188 -22.17 11.33 -20.45
CA ALA A 188 -21.04 10.51 -20.08
C ALA A 188 -20.81 10.59 -18.56
N PHE A 189 -20.51 9.45 -17.93
CA PHE A 189 -20.20 9.41 -16.50
C PHE A 189 -19.05 8.46 -16.18
N ARG A 190 -18.39 8.70 -15.05
CA ARG A 190 -17.33 7.88 -14.48
C ARG A 190 -17.80 7.25 -13.19
N LEU A 191 -17.55 5.95 -13.04
CA LEU A 191 -17.79 5.22 -11.81
C LEU A 191 -16.48 5.10 -11.01
N GLU A 192 -16.49 5.48 -9.74
CA GLU A 192 -15.37 5.28 -8.82
C GLU A 192 -15.87 4.47 -7.63
N ALA A 193 -15.36 3.25 -7.47
CA ALA A 193 -15.68 2.38 -6.33
C ALA A 193 -14.41 2.12 -5.52
N GLU A 194 -14.46 2.32 -4.21
CA GLU A 194 -13.30 2.25 -3.33
C GLU A 194 -13.67 1.64 -1.99
N LEU A 195 -12.73 0.90 -1.39
CA LEU A 195 -12.85 0.42 -0.02
C LEU A 195 -11.88 1.19 0.86
N GLY A 196 -12.44 2.04 1.72
CA GLY A 196 -11.71 2.58 2.86
C GLY A 196 -11.55 1.53 3.95
N ARG A 197 -11.03 1.95 5.11
CA ARG A 197 -10.89 1.08 6.29
C ARG A 197 -12.25 0.59 6.80
N GLU A 198 -13.24 1.47 6.84
CA GLU A 198 -14.53 1.22 7.49
C GLU A 198 -15.74 1.27 6.56
N ALA A 199 -15.56 1.73 5.32
CA ALA A 199 -16.68 1.95 4.42
C ALA A 199 -16.36 1.57 2.98
N LEU A 200 -17.37 1.04 2.30
CA LEU A 200 -17.45 1.00 0.85
C LEU A 200 -18.02 2.34 0.37
N VAL A 201 -17.32 2.97 -0.56
CA VAL A 201 -17.76 4.22 -1.19
C VAL A 201 -17.87 4.03 -2.70
N VAL A 202 -19.02 4.40 -3.25
CA VAL A 202 -19.26 4.42 -4.69
C VAL A 202 -19.62 5.85 -5.09
N ARG A 203 -18.95 6.38 -6.12
CA ARG A 203 -19.14 7.74 -6.61
C ARG A 203 -19.42 7.71 -8.11
N VAL A 204 -20.30 8.61 -8.53
CA VAL A 204 -20.59 8.90 -9.94
C VAL A 204 -20.12 10.32 -10.21
N ARG A 205 -19.19 10.48 -11.17
CA ARG A 205 -18.74 11.79 -11.66
C ARG A 205 -19.22 11.99 -13.09
N GLY A 206 -19.46 13.25 -13.46
CA GLY A 206 -19.88 13.60 -14.81
C GLY A 206 -20.39 15.02 -14.88
N TYR A 207 -20.65 15.49 -16.09
CA TYR A 207 -21.25 16.80 -16.34
C TYR A 207 -22.72 16.58 -16.65
N ALA A 208 -23.57 16.61 -15.62
CA ALA A 208 -25.00 16.52 -15.82
C ALA A 208 -25.45 17.67 -16.75
N ARG A 209 -26.25 17.36 -17.78
CA ARG A 209 -27.01 18.41 -18.47
C ARG A 209 -28.15 18.80 -17.54
N SER A 210 -28.39 20.11 -17.41
CA SER A 210 -29.48 20.68 -16.60
C SER A 210 -30.78 19.87 -16.83
N PRO A 211 -31.49 19.46 -15.77
CA PRO A 211 -32.57 18.49 -15.91
C PRO A 211 -33.73 19.10 -16.72
N ARG A 212 -34.02 18.56 -17.90
CA ARG A 212 -35.39 18.63 -18.44
C ARG A 212 -36.20 17.61 -17.66
N THR A 213 -37.02 18.11 -16.75
CA THR A 213 -38.00 17.35 -15.98
C THR A 213 -38.79 16.46 -16.93
N ARG A 214 -38.54 15.15 -16.90
CA ARG A 214 -39.42 14.14 -17.47
C ARG A 214 -39.87 13.27 -16.31
N THR A 215 -41.04 13.61 -15.79
CA THR A 215 -41.82 12.80 -14.86
C THR A 215 -42.12 11.49 -15.57
N ALA A 216 -41.43 10.41 -15.21
CA ALA A 216 -41.82 9.07 -15.61
C ALA A 216 -42.95 8.59 -14.68
N ALA A 217 -44.07 8.19 -15.27
CA ALA A 217 -45.23 7.65 -14.56
C ALA A 217 -44.85 6.39 -13.76
N PRO A 218 -45.47 6.15 -12.60
CA PRO A 218 -45.20 4.97 -11.78
C PRO A 218 -45.74 3.72 -12.49
N THR A 219 -44.85 2.84 -12.93
CA THR A 219 -45.24 1.51 -13.40
C THR A 219 -45.43 0.57 -12.21
N GLY A 220 -46.68 0.21 -11.96
CA GLY A 220 -47.12 -1.07 -11.35
C GLY A 220 -46.67 -1.34 -9.92
N GLY A 221 -47.58 -1.14 -8.97
CA GLY A 221 -47.44 -1.63 -7.59
C GLY A 221 -47.29 -3.15 -7.55
N ALA A 222 -46.14 -3.63 -7.09
CA ALA A 222 -45.99 -4.99 -6.59
C ALA A 222 -46.69 -5.10 -5.21
N PRO A 223 -47.27 -6.26 -4.85
CA PRO A 223 -48.00 -6.42 -3.60
C PRO A 223 -47.11 -6.12 -2.38
N PRO A 224 -47.68 -5.64 -1.26
CA PRO A 224 -46.91 -5.32 -0.07
C PRO A 224 -46.21 -6.58 0.46
N LEU A 225 -44.88 -6.51 0.55
CA LEU A 225 -44.07 -7.54 1.19
C LEU A 225 -44.32 -7.48 2.70
N ARG A 226 -44.76 -8.60 3.27
CA ARG A 226 -44.91 -8.80 4.71
C ARG A 226 -43.58 -8.49 5.41
N VAL A 227 -43.61 -7.51 6.30
CA VAL A 227 -42.56 -7.30 7.31
C VAL A 227 -42.68 -8.45 8.29
N VAL A 228 -41.73 -9.39 8.25
CA VAL A 228 -41.61 -10.41 9.30
C VAL A 228 -41.13 -9.68 10.55
N GLY A 229 -41.95 -9.73 11.60
CA GLY A 229 -41.75 -9.03 12.87
C GLY A 229 -40.43 -9.33 13.55
N GLU A 230 -40.11 -8.45 14.51
CA GLU A 230 -38.92 -8.50 15.36
C GLU A 230 -38.63 -9.92 15.85
N THR A 231 -37.59 -10.51 15.28
CA THR A 231 -36.92 -11.65 15.87
C THR A 231 -35.42 -11.39 15.79
N THR A 232 -34.76 -11.61 16.94
CA THR A 232 -33.32 -11.76 17.15
C THR A 232 -32.51 -11.94 15.85
N GLY A 233 -31.45 -11.13 15.68
CA GLY A 233 -30.62 -11.05 14.48
C GLY A 233 -30.41 -12.37 13.72
N ALA A 234 -30.43 -12.29 12.38
CA ALA A 234 -30.34 -13.46 11.50
C ALA A 234 -29.14 -14.35 11.84
N ARG A 235 -29.40 -15.60 12.25
CA ARG A 235 -28.36 -16.62 12.55
C ARG A 235 -27.83 -17.23 11.25
N SER A 236 -26.54 -17.55 11.17
CA SER A 236 -25.94 -18.23 10.00
C SER A 236 -25.80 -19.75 10.18
N CYS A 237 -25.43 -20.48 9.13
CA CYS A 237 -25.05 -21.90 9.24
C CYS A 237 -23.96 -22.20 10.30
N LEU A 238 -23.18 -21.19 10.74
CA LEU A 238 -22.16 -21.33 11.78
C LEU A 238 -22.70 -21.07 13.20
N SER A 239 -23.84 -20.40 13.34
CA SER A 239 -24.41 -19.97 14.63
C SER A 239 -25.87 -20.40 14.84
N CYS A 240 -26.49 -21.05 13.85
CA CYS A 240 -27.91 -21.41 13.89
C CYS A 240 -28.20 -22.62 14.80
N GLY A 241 -27.18 -23.36 15.21
CA GLY A 241 -27.31 -24.53 16.11
C GLY A 241 -28.04 -25.73 15.50
N GLN A 242 -28.51 -25.63 14.26
CA GLN A 242 -29.29 -26.67 13.59
C GLN A 242 -28.35 -27.68 12.91
N THR A 243 -27.99 -28.74 13.63
CA THR A 243 -27.08 -29.80 13.15
C THR A 243 -27.72 -30.78 12.17
N ALA A 244 -29.06 -30.88 12.14
CA ALA A 244 -29.78 -31.77 11.22
C ALA A 244 -29.91 -31.20 9.78
N CYS A 245 -29.57 -29.92 9.58
CA CYS A 245 -29.55 -29.32 8.24
C CYS A 245 -28.37 -29.84 7.44
N HIS A 246 -28.55 -30.28 6.18
CA HIS A 246 -27.43 -30.70 5.33
C HIS A 246 -26.44 -29.57 4.99
N LYS A 247 -26.81 -28.31 5.28
CA LYS A 247 -25.95 -27.12 5.15
C LYS A 247 -25.34 -26.68 6.48
N ALA A 248 -25.64 -27.38 7.58
CA ALA A 248 -25.04 -27.11 8.89
C ALA A 248 -23.53 -27.19 8.77
N ARG A 249 -22.83 -26.22 9.36
CA ARG A 249 -21.38 -26.24 9.43
C ARG A 249 -20.95 -26.07 10.88
N SER A 250 -20.13 -27.01 11.33
CA SER A 250 -19.31 -26.87 12.53
C SER A 250 -17.88 -26.60 12.08
N GLY A 251 -17.30 -25.50 12.52
CA GLY A 251 -15.92 -25.15 12.22
C GLY A 251 -15.31 -24.38 13.40
N PRO A 252 -13.99 -24.46 13.61
CA PRO A 252 -13.34 -23.71 14.67
C PRO A 252 -13.57 -22.21 14.46
N VAL A 253 -13.84 -21.49 15.55
CA VAL A 253 -13.90 -20.03 15.53
C VAL A 253 -12.53 -19.53 15.09
N THR A 254 -12.46 -18.94 13.90
CA THR A 254 -11.21 -18.33 13.43
C THR A 254 -10.89 -17.13 14.32
N ARG A 255 -9.65 -16.94 14.75
CA ARG A 255 -9.29 -15.78 15.59
C ARG A 255 -9.32 -14.51 14.73
N ARG A 256 -10.03 -13.47 15.18
CA ARG A 256 -10.04 -12.17 14.49
C ARG A 256 -8.65 -11.53 14.59
N GLY A 257 -8.22 -10.85 13.52
CA GLY A 257 -7.09 -9.91 13.59
C GLY A 257 -5.71 -10.50 13.31
N HIS A 258 -5.58 -11.52 12.46
CA HIS A 258 -4.28 -11.99 12.02
C HIS A 258 -3.49 -10.84 11.37
N ARG A 259 -2.22 -10.67 11.77
CA ARG A 259 -1.31 -9.75 11.09
C ARG A 259 -0.59 -10.48 9.98
N ALA A 260 -0.43 -9.81 8.84
CA ALA A 260 0.46 -10.28 7.78
C ALA A 260 1.57 -9.26 7.54
N TRP A 261 2.81 -9.74 7.57
CA TRP A 261 4.02 -8.96 7.39
C TRP A 261 4.51 -9.14 5.95
N LEU A 262 4.45 -8.09 5.15
CA LEU A 262 4.89 -8.05 3.75
C LEU A 262 6.21 -7.28 3.69
N VAL A 263 7.32 -8.00 3.70
CA VAL A 263 8.66 -7.42 3.84
C VAL A 263 9.52 -7.61 2.58
N ASP A 264 10.53 -6.76 2.39
CA ASP A 264 11.56 -6.93 1.34
C ASP A 264 12.94 -7.16 1.98
N GLY A 265 13.91 -6.26 1.75
CA GLY A 265 15.22 -6.33 2.39
C GLY A 265 15.13 -6.07 3.89
N VAL A 266 15.90 -6.84 4.68
CA VAL A 266 15.91 -6.71 6.14
C VAL A 266 16.64 -5.44 6.59
N TRP A 267 16.04 -4.76 7.57
CA TRP A 267 16.66 -3.68 8.33
C TRP A 267 16.74 -4.13 9.79
N PRO A 268 17.91 -4.04 10.46
CA PRO A 268 18.06 -4.47 11.84
C PRO A 268 17.02 -3.86 12.80
N GLU A 269 16.65 -2.60 12.60
CA GLU A 269 15.67 -1.89 13.42
C GLU A 269 14.26 -2.47 13.22
N HIS A 270 13.87 -2.69 11.96
CA HIS A 270 12.58 -3.29 11.64
C HIS A 270 12.52 -4.76 12.07
N ASP A 271 13.61 -5.52 11.98
CA ASP A 271 13.69 -6.90 12.47
C ASP A 271 13.59 -6.98 13.99
N ALA A 272 14.24 -6.06 14.71
CA ALA A 272 14.12 -5.95 16.16
C ALA A 272 12.67 -5.65 16.57
N TRP A 273 12.02 -4.70 15.89
CA TRP A 273 10.61 -4.38 16.12
C TRP A 273 9.66 -5.53 15.76
N LEU A 274 9.91 -6.22 14.63
CA LEU A 274 9.16 -7.42 14.26
C LEU A 274 9.24 -8.50 15.35
N ARG A 275 10.42 -8.73 15.92
CA ARG A 275 10.60 -9.69 17.02
C ARG A 275 9.82 -9.31 18.28
N SER A 276 9.66 -8.02 18.58
CA SER A 276 8.90 -7.57 19.75
C SER A 276 7.39 -7.58 19.53
N GLU A 277 6.92 -7.44 18.29
CA GLU A 277 5.49 -7.26 17.99
C GLU A 277 4.77 -8.49 17.44
N ARG A 278 5.50 -9.45 16.86
CA ARG A 278 4.90 -10.62 16.20
C ARG A 278 4.00 -11.41 17.17
N ASP A 279 2.87 -11.88 16.66
CA ASP A 279 2.02 -12.87 17.33
C ASP A 279 2.25 -14.25 16.67
N PRO A 280 2.22 -15.37 17.42
CA PRO A 280 2.31 -16.71 16.85
C PRO A 280 1.29 -17.03 15.76
N ALA A 281 0.18 -16.29 15.69
CA ALA A 281 -0.84 -16.42 14.64
C ALA A 281 -0.55 -15.60 13.37
N ASP A 282 0.56 -14.87 13.32
CA ASP A 282 0.91 -14.00 12.20
C ASP A 282 1.46 -14.78 11.00
N LEU A 283 1.31 -14.17 9.82
CA LEU A 283 1.89 -14.62 8.55
C LEU A 283 3.08 -13.73 8.17
N LEU A 284 4.21 -14.33 7.82
CA LEU A 284 5.35 -13.60 7.25
C LEU A 284 5.50 -13.92 5.75
N LEU A 285 5.44 -12.89 4.92
CA LEU A 285 5.66 -12.93 3.47
C LEU A 285 6.97 -12.18 3.15
N LEU A 286 7.93 -12.87 2.56
CA LEU A 286 9.28 -12.33 2.32
C LEU A 286 9.89 -12.84 1.01
N PRO A 287 10.89 -12.19 0.38
CA PRO A 287 11.38 -12.62 -0.93
C PRO A 287 12.11 -13.97 -0.87
N LEU A 288 12.94 -14.16 0.16
CA LEU A 288 13.80 -15.32 0.34
C LEU A 288 14.11 -15.50 1.83
N ASP A 289 14.02 -16.71 2.39
CA ASP A 289 14.46 -16.94 3.78
C ASP A 289 15.99 -16.88 3.85
N GLY A 290 16.51 -15.68 4.09
CA GLY A 290 17.93 -15.40 4.10
C GLY A 290 18.67 -16.01 5.28
N ARG A 291 17.99 -16.39 6.37
CA ARG A 291 18.65 -17.07 7.49
C ARG A 291 18.95 -18.53 7.14
N ARG A 292 18.00 -19.21 6.50
CA ARG A 292 18.19 -20.58 6.01
C ARG A 292 19.21 -20.67 4.88
N LEU A 293 19.27 -19.63 4.04
CA LEU A 293 20.12 -19.62 2.83
C LEU A 293 21.38 -18.75 2.96
N HIS A 294 21.73 -18.31 4.18
CA HIS A 294 22.89 -17.47 4.47
C HIS A 294 22.99 -16.21 3.58
N ARG A 295 21.85 -15.55 3.32
CA ARG A 295 21.74 -14.29 2.56
C ARG A 295 21.37 -13.15 3.48
N ALA A 296 22.37 -12.37 3.90
CA ALA A 296 22.21 -11.23 4.82
C ALA A 296 21.09 -10.25 4.42
N ARG A 297 20.91 -9.97 3.12
CA ARG A 297 19.89 -9.03 2.62
C ARG A 297 18.45 -9.40 3.01
N TYR A 298 18.15 -10.68 3.21
CA TYR A 298 16.80 -11.17 3.51
C TYR A 298 16.75 -11.98 4.83
N ALA A 299 17.71 -11.75 5.74
CA ALA A 299 17.87 -12.51 6.96
C ALA A 299 16.89 -12.11 8.10
N TRP A 300 15.62 -11.91 7.75
CA TRP A 300 14.53 -11.65 8.71
C TRP A 300 14.40 -12.78 9.75
N SER A 301 14.00 -12.41 10.96
CA SER A 301 13.65 -13.32 12.05
C SER A 301 12.35 -14.07 11.74
N SER A 302 12.45 -15.21 11.05
CA SER A 302 11.29 -16.00 10.59
C SER A 302 10.73 -16.99 11.62
N ALA A 303 11.42 -17.24 12.74
CA ALA A 303 10.91 -18.11 13.79
C ALA A 303 9.76 -17.45 14.58
N GLY A 304 8.75 -18.25 14.97
CA GLY A 304 7.63 -17.81 15.80
C GLY A 304 6.42 -17.26 15.03
N PHE A 305 6.34 -17.48 13.72
CA PHE A 305 5.15 -17.19 12.89
C PHE A 305 4.34 -18.48 12.65
N ALA A 306 3.02 -18.35 12.49
CA ALA A 306 2.15 -19.47 12.10
C ALA A 306 2.54 -20.01 10.72
N ALA A 307 2.89 -19.12 9.81
CA ALA A 307 3.35 -19.46 8.48
C ALA A 307 4.38 -18.45 7.98
N VAL A 308 5.35 -18.97 7.24
CA VAL A 308 6.36 -18.18 6.54
C VAL A 308 6.32 -18.58 5.07
N ARG A 309 6.07 -17.62 4.18
CA ARG A 309 6.06 -17.84 2.74
C ARG A 309 7.16 -17.03 2.07
N SER A 310 7.89 -17.68 1.17
CA SER A 310 8.95 -17.04 0.39
C SER A 310 8.78 -17.19 -1.11
N PHE A 311 9.42 -16.30 -1.87
CA PHE A 311 9.31 -16.18 -3.33
C PHE A 311 10.69 -16.24 -4.01
N PRO A 312 11.45 -17.35 -3.84
CA PRO A 312 12.86 -17.44 -4.25
C PRO A 312 13.06 -17.22 -5.75
N GLY A 313 12.12 -17.64 -6.60
CA GLY A 313 12.18 -17.41 -8.05
C GLY A 313 12.17 -15.92 -8.41
N LEU A 314 11.31 -15.12 -7.76
CA LEU A 314 11.28 -13.67 -7.94
C LEU A 314 12.54 -13.02 -7.39
N ALA A 315 13.01 -13.46 -6.22
CA ALA A 315 14.25 -12.97 -5.63
C ALA A 315 15.47 -13.23 -6.53
N LEU A 316 15.55 -14.41 -7.15
CA LEU A 316 16.60 -14.79 -8.09
C LEU A 316 16.51 -13.98 -9.39
N ARG A 317 15.32 -13.84 -9.98
CA ARG A 317 15.09 -12.99 -11.16
C ARG A 317 15.51 -11.55 -10.91
N ARG A 318 15.11 -10.97 -9.77
CA ARG A 318 15.55 -9.62 -9.35
C ARG A 318 17.07 -9.56 -9.21
N ALA A 319 17.70 -10.55 -8.58
CA ALA A 319 19.15 -10.57 -8.39
C ALA A 319 19.92 -10.63 -9.72
N ILE A 320 19.53 -11.52 -10.65
CA ILE A 320 20.18 -11.64 -11.97
C ILE A 320 19.92 -10.39 -12.81
N GLY A 321 18.66 -9.94 -12.89
CA GLY A 321 18.28 -8.77 -13.67
C GLY A 321 18.99 -7.50 -13.18
N SER A 322 19.09 -7.31 -11.86
CA SER A 322 19.71 -6.12 -11.27
C SER A 322 21.21 -5.98 -11.56
N ARG A 323 21.91 -7.08 -11.84
CA ARG A 323 23.34 -7.08 -12.20
C ARG A 323 23.59 -6.56 -13.62
N ARG A 324 22.59 -6.68 -14.51
CA ARG A 324 22.66 -6.22 -15.90
C ARG A 324 22.23 -4.77 -16.08
N LEU A 325 21.62 -4.17 -15.05
CA LEU A 325 21.19 -2.78 -15.08
C LEU A 325 22.39 -1.84 -14.91
N ALA A 326 22.30 -0.66 -15.52
CA ALA A 326 23.20 0.46 -15.24
C ALA A 326 23.31 0.70 -13.72
N ARG A 327 24.44 1.28 -13.28
CA ARG A 327 24.72 1.53 -11.86
C ARG A 327 23.70 2.50 -11.24
N GLN A 328 23.17 3.43 -12.04
CA GLN A 328 22.17 4.45 -11.63
C GLN A 328 21.27 4.88 -12.80
N GLY A 329 20.35 5.83 -12.55
CA GLY A 329 19.46 6.42 -13.55
C GLY A 329 18.06 5.80 -13.66
N ALA A 330 17.18 6.47 -14.41
CA ALA A 330 15.76 6.16 -14.51
C ALA A 330 15.43 4.75 -15.03
N ALA A 331 16.22 4.20 -15.97
CA ALA A 331 16.01 2.85 -16.49
C ALA A 331 16.18 1.77 -15.41
N ARG A 332 17.18 1.93 -14.53
CA ARG A 332 17.39 1.06 -13.37
C ARG A 332 16.18 1.12 -12.43
N GLN A 333 15.69 2.32 -12.14
CA GLN A 333 14.59 2.52 -11.19
C GLN A 333 13.28 1.91 -11.70
N ARG A 334 12.96 2.11 -12.97
CA ARG A 334 11.81 1.44 -13.61
C ARG A 334 11.93 -0.09 -13.57
N ALA A 335 13.13 -0.64 -13.68
CA ALA A 335 13.35 -2.08 -13.52
C ALA A 335 13.19 -2.54 -12.06
N LEU A 336 13.69 -1.79 -11.08
CA LEU A 336 13.52 -2.11 -9.66
C LEU A 336 12.04 -2.07 -9.23
N ALA A 337 11.31 -1.04 -9.63
CA ALA A 337 9.87 -0.91 -9.37
C ALA A 337 9.05 -2.02 -10.04
N ARG A 338 9.46 -2.53 -11.21
CA ARG A 338 8.84 -3.73 -11.80
C ARG A 338 9.03 -4.97 -10.92
N PHE A 339 10.22 -5.19 -10.38
CA PHE A 339 10.44 -6.30 -9.44
C PHE A 339 9.65 -6.13 -8.14
N GLU A 340 9.48 -4.90 -7.66
CA GLU A 340 8.65 -4.59 -6.49
C GLU A 340 7.16 -4.84 -6.77
N ALA A 341 6.67 -4.51 -7.97
CA ALA A 341 5.32 -4.83 -8.43
C ALA A 341 5.08 -6.35 -8.48
N GLU A 342 5.96 -7.11 -9.12
CA GLU A 342 5.85 -8.58 -9.22
C GLU A 342 5.83 -9.23 -7.83
N LEU A 343 6.67 -8.77 -6.91
CA LEU A 343 6.71 -9.27 -5.54
C LEU A 343 5.43 -8.90 -4.77
N ALA A 344 4.95 -7.65 -4.90
CA ALA A 344 3.72 -7.20 -4.25
C ALA A 344 2.49 -8.00 -4.74
N GLU A 345 2.41 -8.28 -6.05
CA GLU A 345 1.36 -9.12 -6.65
C GLU A 345 1.40 -10.54 -6.08
N ALA A 346 2.57 -11.18 -6.08
CA ALA A 346 2.74 -12.51 -5.52
C ALA A 346 2.42 -12.55 -4.02
N MET A 347 2.79 -11.53 -3.23
CA MET A 347 2.42 -11.47 -1.81
C MET A 347 0.91 -11.30 -1.61
N ALA A 348 0.28 -10.43 -2.41
CA ALA A 348 -1.14 -10.14 -2.32
C ALA A 348 -2.03 -11.37 -2.59
N GLU A 349 -1.63 -12.25 -3.52
CA GLU A 349 -2.33 -13.50 -3.81
C GLU A 349 -2.36 -14.48 -2.62
N HIS A 350 -1.43 -14.32 -1.69
CA HIS A 350 -1.28 -15.19 -0.53
C HIS A 350 -1.81 -14.59 0.76
N LEU A 351 -2.45 -13.41 0.70
CA LEU A 351 -3.12 -12.82 1.85
C LEU A 351 -4.46 -13.51 2.11
N PRO A 352 -4.65 -14.15 3.28
CA PRO A 352 -5.96 -14.68 3.63
C PRO A 352 -6.95 -13.53 3.89
N PRO A 353 -8.26 -13.76 3.75
CA PRO A 353 -9.28 -12.79 4.17
C PRO A 353 -9.12 -12.40 5.65
N ALA A 354 -8.67 -13.36 6.46
CA ALA A 354 -8.43 -13.20 7.88
C ALA A 354 -7.32 -12.19 8.26
N ALA A 355 -6.41 -11.87 7.33
CA ALA A 355 -5.35 -10.89 7.54
C ALA A 355 -5.89 -9.46 7.44
N THR A 356 -6.50 -8.96 8.52
CA THR A 356 -7.14 -7.63 8.56
C THR A 356 -6.19 -6.49 8.96
N HIS A 357 -4.99 -6.82 9.45
CA HIS A 357 -3.92 -5.86 9.74
C HIS A 357 -2.66 -6.27 8.97
N LEU A 358 -2.09 -5.36 8.20
CA LEU A 358 -0.87 -5.59 7.44
C LEU A 358 0.29 -4.75 7.97
N VAL A 359 1.50 -5.28 7.91
CA VAL A 359 2.73 -4.49 8.07
C VAL A 359 3.47 -4.54 6.74
N VAL A 360 3.68 -3.40 6.10
CA VAL A 360 4.09 -3.32 4.70
C VAL A 360 5.41 -2.59 4.55
N ALA A 361 6.37 -3.21 3.86
CA ALA A 361 7.58 -2.54 3.43
C ALA A 361 7.25 -1.43 2.42
N GLN A 362 7.77 -0.22 2.68
CA GLN A 362 7.49 0.98 1.87
C GLN A 362 7.56 0.79 0.35
N PRO A 363 8.55 0.08 -0.25
CA PRO A 363 8.60 -0.09 -1.71
C PRO A 363 7.42 -0.86 -2.31
N LEU A 364 6.77 -1.74 -1.53
CA LEU A 364 5.61 -2.53 -1.99
C LEU A 364 4.31 -1.71 -1.96
N LEU A 365 4.31 -0.62 -1.18
CA LEU A 365 3.11 0.11 -0.81
C LEU A 365 2.33 0.69 -2.02
N PRO A 366 2.96 1.34 -3.01
CA PRO A 366 2.22 1.91 -4.15
C PRO A 366 1.54 0.83 -4.99
N HIS A 367 2.17 -0.34 -5.11
CA HIS A 367 1.66 -1.47 -5.87
C HIS A 367 0.47 -2.13 -5.15
N LEU A 368 0.58 -2.35 -3.85
CA LEU A 368 -0.51 -2.89 -3.02
C LEU A 368 -1.72 -1.94 -2.98
N TRP A 369 -1.47 -0.64 -2.89
CA TRP A 369 -2.52 0.38 -2.94
C TRP A 369 -3.24 0.37 -4.29
N ARG A 370 -2.50 0.40 -5.40
CA ARG A 370 -3.04 0.32 -6.78
C ARG A 370 -3.92 -0.91 -7.00
N MET A 371 -3.54 -2.06 -6.45
CA MET A 371 -4.32 -3.30 -6.56
C MET A 371 -5.60 -3.32 -5.69
N GLY A 372 -5.79 -2.30 -4.85
CA GLY A 372 -6.91 -2.20 -3.90
C GLY A 372 -6.83 -3.21 -2.74
N VAL A 373 -5.70 -3.88 -2.54
CA VAL A 373 -5.60 -4.97 -1.55
C VAL A 373 -5.52 -4.45 -0.11
N LEU A 374 -5.19 -3.18 0.07
CA LEU A 374 -5.19 -2.54 1.39
C LEU A 374 -6.61 -2.16 1.85
N GLY A 375 -7.60 -2.14 0.94
CA GLY A 375 -8.98 -1.77 1.25
C GLY A 375 -9.63 -2.67 2.32
N GLY A 376 -10.29 -2.04 3.29
CA GLY A 376 -10.85 -2.72 4.46
C GLY A 376 -9.82 -3.25 5.46
N ARG A 377 -8.52 -3.06 5.24
CA ARG A 377 -7.47 -3.49 6.18
C ARG A 377 -6.88 -2.30 6.92
N ARG A 378 -6.43 -2.54 8.13
CA ARG A 378 -5.49 -1.66 8.84
C ARG A 378 -4.08 -1.95 8.31
N PHE A 379 -3.21 -0.95 8.23
CA PHE A 379 -1.83 -1.23 7.87
C PHE A 379 -0.83 -0.22 8.42
N ASP A 380 0.33 -0.75 8.84
CA ASP A 380 1.49 0.02 9.23
C ASP A 380 2.56 -0.08 8.12
N VAL A 381 3.37 0.97 7.97
CA VAL A 381 4.38 1.04 6.91
C VAL A 381 5.78 1.08 7.51
N LEU A 382 6.61 0.12 7.13
CA LEU A 382 8.05 0.11 7.42
C LEU A 382 8.74 1.08 6.46
N MET A 383 8.98 2.32 6.91
CA MET A 383 9.61 3.37 6.11
C MET A 383 11.10 3.48 6.37
N THR A 384 11.87 3.41 5.29
CA THR A 384 13.34 3.50 5.30
C THR A 384 13.84 4.71 4.52
N ARG A 385 12.97 5.35 3.74
CA ARG A 385 13.26 6.56 2.98
C ARG A 385 12.12 7.57 3.09
N PRO A 386 12.40 8.88 2.93
CA PRO A 386 11.34 9.86 2.74
C PRO A 386 10.39 9.46 1.58
N PRO A 387 9.13 9.93 1.60
CA PRO A 387 8.21 9.78 0.48
C PRO A 387 8.84 10.27 -0.84
N LEU A 388 8.47 9.65 -1.96
CA LEU A 388 9.01 9.97 -3.29
C LEU A 388 8.87 11.45 -3.63
N ALA A 389 7.73 12.07 -3.29
CA ALA A 389 7.52 13.50 -3.47
C ALA A 389 8.54 14.36 -2.72
N MET A 390 8.80 14.04 -1.45
CA MET A 390 9.80 14.76 -0.65
C MET A 390 11.23 14.53 -1.17
N LEU A 391 11.52 13.33 -1.68
CA LEU A 391 12.81 13.06 -2.33
C LEU A 391 12.99 13.92 -3.58
N HIS A 392 11.93 14.09 -4.39
CA HIS A 392 11.98 14.98 -5.55
C HIS A 392 12.20 16.42 -5.13
N GLU A 393 11.45 16.93 -4.15
CA GLU A 393 11.62 18.28 -3.65
C GLU A 393 13.05 18.54 -3.14
N ALA A 394 13.65 17.57 -2.44
CA ALA A 394 15.03 17.67 -1.96
C ALA A 394 16.03 17.72 -3.13
N LEU A 395 15.85 16.87 -4.14
CA LEU A 395 16.70 16.86 -5.32
C LEU A 395 16.51 18.11 -6.19
N ASP A 396 15.29 18.63 -6.31
CA ASP A 396 14.98 19.86 -7.03
C ASP A 396 15.59 21.08 -6.33
N ARG A 397 15.56 21.12 -4.98
CA ARG A 397 16.28 22.13 -4.20
C ARG A 397 17.79 22.04 -4.44
N ALA A 398 18.37 20.85 -4.32
CA ALA A 398 19.80 20.63 -4.56
C ALA A 398 20.20 21.03 -5.98
N HIS A 399 19.37 20.71 -6.99
CA HIS A 399 19.64 21.08 -8.38
C HIS A 399 19.56 22.59 -8.62
N ARG A 400 18.68 23.32 -7.91
CA ARG A 400 18.67 24.79 -7.97
C ARG A 400 19.93 25.42 -7.39
N LEU A 401 20.50 24.82 -6.34
CA LEU A 401 21.78 25.26 -5.78
C LEU A 401 22.95 24.93 -6.73
N HIS A 402 22.89 23.75 -7.37
CA HIS A 402 23.96 23.24 -8.24
C HIS A 402 23.42 22.82 -9.61
N PRO A 403 23.00 23.78 -10.46
CA PRO A 403 22.42 23.48 -11.78
C PRO A 403 23.42 22.78 -12.72
N GLN A 404 24.71 22.97 -12.49
CA GLN A 404 25.81 22.33 -13.22
C GLN A 404 25.94 20.82 -12.96
N SER A 405 25.27 20.26 -11.95
CA SER A 405 25.47 18.84 -11.60
C SER A 405 24.77 17.90 -12.59
N PRO A 406 25.51 17.02 -13.28
CA PRO A 406 24.91 15.99 -14.13
C PRO A 406 24.14 14.92 -13.34
N THR A 407 24.34 14.82 -12.02
CA THR A 407 23.78 13.72 -11.21
C THR A 407 22.52 14.09 -10.43
N LEU A 408 22.20 15.38 -10.26
CA LEU A 408 21.01 15.84 -9.51
C LEU A 408 19.71 15.78 -10.34
N ALA A 409 19.82 15.85 -11.67
CA ALA A 409 18.70 15.68 -12.59
C ALA A 409 18.44 14.19 -12.96
N ASP A 410 19.28 13.25 -12.52
CA ASP A 410 19.30 11.86 -13.00
C ASP A 410 18.09 11.00 -12.57
N PHE A 411 17.40 11.44 -11.51
CA PHE A 411 16.35 10.67 -10.84
C PHE A 411 15.04 11.46 -10.79
N ARG A 412 14.03 10.98 -11.50
CA ARG A 412 12.63 11.39 -11.31
C ARG A 412 11.75 10.13 -11.38
N ALA A 413 11.10 9.80 -10.27
CA ALA A 413 10.06 8.79 -10.20
C ALA A 413 8.85 9.21 -11.05
N ASP A 414 8.07 8.21 -11.48
CA ASP A 414 6.82 8.43 -12.19
C ASP A 414 5.83 9.21 -11.30
N PRO A 415 5.24 10.32 -11.78
CA PRO A 415 4.24 11.08 -11.02
C PRO A 415 3.09 10.21 -10.49
N GLN A 416 2.64 9.23 -11.27
CA GLN A 416 1.57 8.33 -10.85
C GLN A 416 2.00 7.47 -9.65
N TRP A 417 3.26 7.04 -9.59
CA TRP A 417 3.77 6.29 -8.44
C TRP A 417 3.89 7.18 -7.20
N MET A 418 4.25 8.45 -7.37
CA MET A 418 4.29 9.41 -6.28
C MET A 418 2.89 9.63 -5.69
N GLU A 419 1.87 9.79 -6.54
CA GLU A 419 0.46 9.91 -6.11
C GLU A 419 0.00 8.66 -5.36
N LEU A 420 0.30 7.47 -5.88
CA LEU A 420 -0.07 6.20 -5.25
C LEU A 420 0.62 6.02 -3.89
N GLU A 421 1.91 6.35 -3.79
CA GLU A 421 2.63 6.29 -2.51
C GLU A 421 2.05 7.28 -1.51
N ALA A 422 1.81 8.53 -1.94
CA ALA A 422 1.27 9.58 -1.08
C ALA A 422 -0.12 9.22 -0.56
N ALA A 423 -1.01 8.73 -1.42
CA ALA A 423 -2.35 8.28 -1.04
C ALA A 423 -2.30 7.11 -0.05
N ALA A 424 -1.43 6.13 -0.29
CA ALA A 424 -1.27 4.99 0.60
C ALA A 424 -0.69 5.39 1.97
N LEU A 425 0.32 6.27 1.98
CA LEU A 425 0.90 6.80 3.21
C LEU A 425 -0.11 7.67 3.98
N ALA A 426 -0.98 8.41 3.29
CA ALA A 426 -2.05 9.16 3.95
C ALA A 426 -3.03 8.24 4.70
N ALA A 427 -3.31 7.06 4.14
CA ALA A 427 -4.23 6.06 4.69
C ALA A 427 -3.62 5.09 5.71
N ALA A 428 -2.29 5.05 5.86
CA ALA A 428 -1.61 4.17 6.82
C ALA A 428 -2.00 4.49 8.27
N ASP A 429 -2.01 3.51 9.16
CA ASP A 429 -2.23 3.76 10.58
C ASP A 429 -0.96 4.31 11.24
N ARG A 430 0.17 3.59 11.11
CA ARG A 430 1.47 4.00 11.65
C ARG A 430 2.58 3.98 10.60
N ILE A 431 3.57 4.84 10.82
CA ILE A 431 4.82 4.90 10.08
C ILE A 431 5.95 4.44 11.00
N VAL A 432 6.53 3.28 10.73
CA VAL A 432 7.59 2.69 11.55
C VAL A 432 8.95 2.98 10.92
N THR A 433 9.76 3.79 11.59
CA THR A 433 11.01 4.26 11.00
C THR A 433 12.07 4.57 12.06
N PRO A 434 13.35 4.27 11.79
CA PRO A 434 14.44 4.78 12.61
C PRO A 434 14.86 6.22 12.23
N HIS A 435 14.38 6.73 11.11
CA HIS A 435 14.87 7.98 10.53
C HIS A 435 14.21 9.21 11.16
N ALA A 436 15.01 10.06 11.83
CA ALA A 436 14.53 11.22 12.58
C ALA A 436 13.65 12.17 11.75
N ALA A 437 14.10 12.53 10.54
CA ALA A 437 13.33 13.43 9.67
C ALA A 437 11.99 12.84 9.21
N ILE A 438 11.92 11.52 8.97
CA ILE A 438 10.66 10.85 8.62
C ILE A 438 9.75 10.86 9.85
N ALA A 439 10.27 10.54 11.03
CA ALA A 439 9.48 10.55 12.26
C ALA A 439 8.86 11.93 12.54
N ARG A 440 9.65 13.01 12.45
CA ARG A 440 9.15 14.39 12.59
C ARG A 440 8.04 14.71 11.59
N ARG A 441 8.16 14.25 10.34
CA ARG A 441 7.17 14.54 9.28
C ARG A 441 5.79 13.93 9.55
N PHE A 442 5.75 12.75 10.17
CA PHE A 442 4.52 12.02 10.43
C PHE A 442 3.99 12.17 11.87
N GLY A 443 4.74 12.87 12.74
CA GLY A 443 4.31 13.24 14.09
C GLY A 443 3.84 12.02 14.88
N ASP A 444 2.65 12.10 15.48
CA ASP A 444 2.07 11.05 16.32
C ASP A 444 1.83 9.71 15.59
N ARG A 445 1.78 9.74 14.24
CA ARG A 445 1.68 8.51 13.44
C ARG A 445 3.02 7.81 13.30
N ALA A 446 4.14 8.46 13.62
CA ALA A 446 5.46 7.86 13.55
C ALA A 446 5.80 7.05 14.80
N LEU A 447 6.00 5.76 14.64
CA LEU A 447 6.71 4.95 15.62
C LEU A 447 8.22 5.08 15.34
N ARG A 448 8.89 5.87 16.18
CA ARG A 448 10.32 6.10 16.10
C ARG A 448 11.10 4.93 16.68
N LEU A 449 11.90 4.26 15.84
CA LEU A 449 12.84 3.22 16.27
C LEU A 449 14.22 3.82 16.53
N GLY A 450 15.00 3.18 17.41
CA GLY A 450 16.42 3.50 17.57
C GLY A 450 17.26 2.88 16.45
N TRP A 451 18.22 3.62 15.92
CA TRP A 451 19.21 3.08 14.98
C TRP A 451 20.02 1.96 15.62
N SER A 452 20.12 0.81 14.94
CA SER A 452 20.96 -0.30 15.36
C SER A 452 22.43 0.08 15.19
N ARG A 453 23.14 0.13 16.31
CA ARG A 453 24.58 0.44 16.35
C ARG A 453 25.39 -0.83 16.12
N PRO A 454 26.44 -0.79 15.28
CA PRO A 454 27.39 -1.90 15.23
C PRO A 454 28.15 -2.00 16.56
N PRO A 455 28.76 -3.16 16.86
CA PRO A 455 29.60 -3.31 18.05
C PRO A 455 30.71 -2.27 18.08
N THR A 456 31.02 -1.76 19.27
CA THR A 456 32.15 -0.85 19.49
C THR A 456 33.45 -1.58 19.14
N THR A 457 34.20 -1.05 18.18
CA THR A 457 35.52 -1.57 17.82
C THR A 457 36.59 -0.56 18.20
N PRO A 458 37.67 -0.95 18.90
CA PRO A 458 38.77 -0.05 19.22
C PRO A 458 39.31 0.63 17.96
N ARG A 459 39.51 1.95 18.03
CA ARG A 459 40.12 2.73 16.95
C ARG A 459 41.65 2.55 17.03
N PRO A 460 42.34 2.18 15.95
CA PRO A 460 43.79 2.26 15.90
C PRO A 460 44.23 3.72 16.12
N PRO A 461 45.27 3.99 16.93
CA PRO A 461 45.73 5.35 17.11
C PRO A 461 46.07 5.97 15.74
N PRO A 462 45.66 7.22 15.47
CA PRO A 462 45.98 7.86 14.21
C PRO A 462 47.51 7.93 14.03
N PRO A 463 48.02 7.77 12.80
CA PRO A 463 49.45 7.93 12.53
C PRO A 463 49.90 9.31 13.00
N ARG A 464 51.09 9.37 13.63
CA ARG A 464 51.64 10.63 14.15
C ARG A 464 52.19 11.46 12.99
N GLY A 465 51.66 12.68 12.82
CA GLY A 465 52.11 13.66 11.83
C GLY A 465 51.22 13.73 10.58
N GLY A 466 51.11 14.93 10.01
CA GLY A 466 50.29 15.22 8.83
C GLY A 466 48.92 15.83 9.15
N PRO A 467 48.19 16.30 8.13
CA PRO A 467 46.86 16.88 8.30
C PRO A 467 45.81 15.81 8.66
N PRO A 468 44.77 16.16 9.42
CA PRO A 468 43.67 15.24 9.73
C PRO A 468 42.99 14.73 8.46
N ARG A 469 42.67 13.43 8.44
CA ARG A 469 42.05 12.75 7.29
C ARG A 469 40.53 12.85 7.38
N LEU A 470 39.94 13.64 6.49
CA LEU A 470 38.50 13.82 6.37
C LEU A 470 37.94 12.82 5.37
N TRP A 471 37.02 11.95 5.81
CA TRP A 471 36.43 10.93 4.97
C TRP A 471 34.99 11.26 4.56
N LEU A 472 34.73 11.30 3.25
CA LEU A 472 33.38 11.31 2.67
C LEU A 472 32.95 9.84 2.44
N PRO A 473 32.00 9.30 3.21
CA PRO A 473 31.64 7.88 3.17
C PRO A 473 30.76 7.49 1.97
N ALA A 474 30.86 8.19 0.84
CA ALA A 474 29.99 8.00 -0.32
C ALA A 474 30.75 8.13 -1.65
N SER A 475 30.06 7.79 -2.75
CA SER A 475 30.50 8.23 -4.09
C SER A 475 30.34 9.75 -4.19
N THR A 476 31.17 10.39 -5.01
CA THR A 476 31.07 11.85 -5.27
C THR A 476 29.86 12.08 -6.17
N LEU A 477 28.70 12.30 -5.54
CA LEU A 477 27.41 12.58 -6.15
C LEU A 477 26.85 13.86 -5.54
N GLY A 478 26.20 14.70 -6.35
CA GLY A 478 25.55 15.92 -5.88
C GLY A 478 24.56 15.64 -4.75
N ARG A 479 23.72 14.60 -4.84
CA ARG A 479 22.77 14.24 -3.77
C ARG A 479 23.42 13.78 -2.46
N LYS A 480 24.72 13.47 -2.47
CA LYS A 480 25.52 13.13 -1.29
C LYS A 480 26.25 14.34 -0.68
N GLY A 481 26.00 15.53 -1.20
CA GLY A 481 26.54 16.78 -0.65
C GLY A 481 27.94 17.11 -1.16
N ALA A 482 28.32 16.56 -2.32
CA ALA A 482 29.68 16.72 -2.84
C ALA A 482 30.04 18.19 -3.12
N TYR A 483 29.07 18.99 -3.58
CA TYR A 483 29.26 20.41 -3.86
C TYR A 483 29.42 21.23 -2.58
N GLU A 484 28.55 21.00 -1.60
CA GLU A 484 28.60 21.65 -0.30
C GLU A 484 29.92 21.35 0.41
N LEU A 485 30.38 20.09 0.36
CA LEU A 485 31.68 19.72 0.93
C LEU A 485 32.82 20.42 0.18
N ARG A 486 32.78 20.49 -1.15
CA ARG A 486 33.81 21.20 -1.93
C ARG A 486 33.87 22.68 -1.56
N GLU A 487 32.73 23.35 -1.50
CA GLU A 487 32.62 24.78 -1.14
C GLU A 487 33.03 25.08 0.29
N ALA A 488 32.69 24.19 1.23
CA ALA A 488 33.12 24.32 2.62
C ALA A 488 34.64 24.14 2.74
N LEU A 489 35.21 23.19 2.00
CA LEU A 489 36.65 22.94 1.97
C LEU A 489 37.43 24.04 1.26
N ALA A 490 36.93 24.64 0.18
CA ALA A 490 37.62 25.69 -0.58
C ALA A 490 38.06 26.88 0.30
N ALA A 491 37.31 27.16 1.38
CA ALA A 491 37.61 28.20 2.36
C ALA A 491 38.63 27.80 3.45
N LEU A 492 39.17 26.59 3.40
CA LEU A 492 40.18 26.07 4.33
C LEU A 492 41.53 25.91 3.60
N PRO A 493 42.67 26.17 4.28
CA PRO A 493 44.00 25.91 3.72
C PRO A 493 44.13 24.48 3.15
N LEU A 494 44.90 24.30 2.08
CA LEU A 494 45.11 22.98 1.47
C LEU A 494 45.71 21.98 2.45
N ALA A 495 46.57 22.45 3.36
CA ALA A 495 47.17 21.64 4.41
C ALA A 495 46.26 21.41 5.63
N ALA A 496 45.01 21.89 5.62
CA ALA A 496 44.12 21.73 6.78
C ALA A 496 43.56 20.31 6.90
N VAL A 497 43.33 19.61 5.78
CA VAL A 497 42.78 18.24 5.76
C VAL A 497 43.28 17.45 4.56
N GLU A 498 43.44 16.13 4.74
CA GLU A 498 43.55 15.20 3.62
C GLU A 498 42.17 14.60 3.29
N LEU A 499 41.66 14.85 2.08
CA LEU A 499 40.34 14.36 1.66
C LEU A 499 40.40 12.90 1.20
N ARG A 500 39.61 12.04 1.87
CA ARG A 500 39.45 10.62 1.58
C ARG A 500 38.04 10.33 1.04
N LEU A 501 37.95 9.58 -0.05
CA LEU A 501 36.69 9.23 -0.71
C LEU A 501 36.35 7.76 -0.52
N GLY A 502 35.14 7.48 -0.04
CA GLY A 502 34.61 6.13 0.18
C GLY A 502 33.91 5.50 -1.04
N GLY A 503 34.01 6.11 -2.22
CA GLY A 503 33.40 5.65 -3.46
C GLY A 503 33.92 6.39 -4.71
N PRO A 504 33.48 6.01 -5.92
CA PRO A 504 33.94 6.61 -7.17
C PRO A 504 33.59 8.10 -7.28
N VAL A 505 34.38 8.82 -8.09
CA VAL A 505 34.06 10.18 -8.54
C VAL A 505 33.09 10.08 -9.71
N LEU A 506 31.87 10.62 -9.56
CA LEU A 506 30.80 10.53 -10.57
C LEU A 506 30.35 11.90 -11.10
N GLU A 507 30.83 12.99 -10.51
CA GLU A 507 30.79 14.33 -11.11
C GLU A 507 31.92 14.48 -12.17
N SER A 508 32.17 15.71 -12.64
CA SER A 508 33.19 16.00 -13.66
C SER A 508 34.62 15.58 -13.27
N PRO A 509 35.48 15.22 -14.23
CA PRO A 509 36.91 15.05 -13.98
C PRO A 509 37.51 16.29 -13.30
N GLY A 510 38.40 16.09 -12.31
CA GLY A 510 38.99 17.21 -11.57
C GLY A 510 38.02 17.96 -10.65
N PHE A 511 36.89 17.34 -10.25
CA PHE A 511 35.84 17.97 -9.45
C PHE A 511 36.32 18.69 -8.18
N TRP A 512 37.33 18.16 -7.50
CA TRP A 512 37.83 18.66 -6.23
C TRP A 512 38.96 19.67 -6.42
N ASP A 513 38.87 20.83 -5.76
CA ASP A 513 39.90 21.88 -5.76
C ASP A 513 41.14 21.52 -4.91
N ARG A 514 41.23 20.27 -4.44
CA ARG A 514 42.33 19.73 -3.65
C ARG A 514 42.53 18.24 -3.95
N PRO A 515 43.71 17.67 -3.64
CA PRO A 515 43.95 16.24 -3.81
C PRO A 515 42.93 15.41 -3.02
N ALA A 516 42.16 14.58 -3.72
CA ALA A 516 41.22 13.64 -3.14
C ALA A 516 41.70 12.21 -3.42
N ARG A 517 41.84 11.39 -2.38
CA ARG A 517 42.37 10.02 -2.49
C ARG A 517 41.30 9.01 -2.08
N PRO A 518 41.33 7.78 -2.63
CA PRO A 518 40.55 6.68 -2.04
C PRO A 518 40.90 6.51 -0.55
N GLY A 519 39.90 6.15 0.25
CA GLY A 519 40.11 5.84 1.65
C GLY A 519 38.92 5.13 2.28
N THR A 520 39.16 4.58 3.46
CA THR A 520 38.19 3.78 4.21
C THR A 520 37.87 4.42 5.56
N LEU A 521 36.94 3.81 6.30
CA LEU A 521 36.64 4.24 7.66
C LEU A 521 37.84 4.05 8.62
N ASP A 522 38.74 3.10 8.34
CA ASP A 522 39.93 2.85 9.17
C ASP A 522 40.93 4.03 9.10
N ASP A 523 40.88 4.80 8.01
CA ASP A 523 41.78 5.92 7.75
C ASP A 523 41.22 7.27 8.23
N ALA A 524 40.00 7.30 8.78
CA ALA A 524 39.28 8.54 9.03
C ALA A 524 39.59 9.14 10.41
N ASP A 525 39.96 10.42 10.43
CA ASP A 525 40.03 11.22 11.65
C ASP A 525 38.74 12.01 11.90
N LEU A 526 38.03 12.34 10.83
CA LEU A 526 36.73 12.99 10.81
C LEU A 526 35.88 12.40 9.67
N VAL A 527 34.61 12.13 9.90
CA VAL A 527 33.67 11.66 8.85
C VAL A 527 32.66 12.75 8.54
N VAL A 528 32.47 13.06 7.25
CA VAL A 528 31.61 14.15 6.81
C VAL A 528 30.65 13.68 5.72
N LEU A 529 29.34 13.83 5.94
CA LEU A 529 28.31 13.50 4.96
C LEU A 529 27.20 14.56 4.94
N PRO A 530 27.34 15.64 4.17
CA PRO A 530 26.37 16.73 4.08
C PRO A 530 25.29 16.41 3.02
N ALA A 531 24.75 15.19 3.04
CA ALA A 531 23.88 14.69 1.99
C ALA A 531 22.57 15.48 1.85
N HIS A 532 22.04 15.58 0.64
CA HIS A 532 20.64 15.97 0.42
C HIS A 532 19.69 14.79 0.59
N VAL A 533 20.17 13.58 0.30
CA VAL A 533 19.44 12.32 0.45
C VAL A 533 20.34 11.23 1.01
N GLU A 534 20.04 10.79 2.23
CA GLU A 534 20.64 9.60 2.85
C GLU A 534 19.58 8.81 3.58
N THR A 535 19.40 7.54 3.20
CA THR A 535 18.35 6.69 3.76
C THR A 535 18.92 5.70 4.76
N SER A 536 20.20 5.34 4.64
CA SER A 536 20.85 4.29 5.42
C SER A 536 22.23 4.77 5.90
N PRO A 537 22.30 5.58 6.96
CA PRO A 537 23.53 6.20 7.47
C PRO A 537 24.46 5.19 8.19
N ARG A 538 24.57 3.94 7.70
CA ARG A 538 25.33 2.84 8.34
C ARG A 538 26.80 3.15 8.51
N ARG A 539 27.40 3.83 7.53
CA ARG A 539 28.81 4.25 7.60
C ARG A 539 29.04 5.32 8.66
N LEU A 540 28.06 6.19 8.91
CA LEU A 540 28.10 7.17 9.99
C LEU A 540 27.96 6.46 11.35
N LEU A 541 27.01 5.54 11.48
CA LEU A 541 26.83 4.73 12.69
C LEU A 541 28.09 3.91 13.03
N ALA A 542 28.78 3.37 12.01
CA ALA A 542 30.05 2.67 12.18
C ALA A 542 31.18 3.61 12.65
N ALA A 543 31.24 4.84 12.12
CA ALA A 543 32.19 5.84 12.58
C ALA A 543 31.96 6.21 14.05
N ARG A 544 30.69 6.40 14.43
CA ARG A 544 30.28 6.67 15.82
C ARG A 544 30.63 5.52 16.77
N ALA A 545 30.42 4.27 16.36
CA ALA A 545 30.83 3.11 17.16
C ALA A 545 32.35 2.99 17.37
N ARG A 546 33.16 3.71 16.59
CA ARG A 546 34.62 3.81 16.74
C ARG A 546 35.07 5.08 17.48
N GLY A 547 34.13 5.91 17.93
CA GLY A 547 34.43 7.20 18.54
C GLY A 547 35.01 8.23 17.56
N ILE A 548 34.84 8.04 16.24
CA ILE A 548 35.27 9.03 15.25
C ILE A 548 34.21 10.14 15.19
N PRO A 549 34.62 11.43 15.28
CA PRO A 549 33.70 12.55 15.12
C PRO A 549 33.01 12.53 13.75
N VAL A 550 31.73 12.90 13.73
CA VAL A 550 30.92 12.92 12.52
C VAL A 550 30.26 14.29 12.35
N ILE A 551 30.30 14.81 11.13
CA ILE A 551 29.46 15.93 10.70
C ILE A 551 28.52 15.39 9.61
N ALA A 552 27.22 15.49 9.82
CA ALA A 552 26.23 14.99 8.88
C ALA A 552 25.12 16.01 8.65
N SER A 553 24.46 15.96 7.50
CA SER A 553 23.25 16.75 7.32
C SER A 553 22.06 16.16 8.08
N ASP A 554 21.06 16.99 8.34
CA ASP A 554 19.76 16.59 8.88
C ASP A 554 19.02 15.56 8.00
N ALA A 555 19.31 15.55 6.70
CA ALA A 555 18.83 14.54 5.75
C ALA A 555 19.36 13.12 6.00
N CYS A 556 20.40 12.95 6.84
CA CYS A 556 20.89 11.63 7.26
C CYS A 556 19.98 10.94 8.29
N GLY A 557 19.02 11.65 8.88
CA GLY A 557 18.03 11.04 9.78
C GLY A 557 18.58 10.60 11.13
N LEU A 558 19.73 11.16 11.54
CA LEU A 558 20.34 10.95 12.85
C LEU A 558 19.92 12.08 13.81
N ASP A 559 19.95 11.79 15.12
CA ASP A 559 19.84 12.82 16.15
C ASP A 559 21.21 13.42 16.47
N PRO A 560 21.27 14.70 16.86
CA PRO A 560 22.46 15.26 17.49
C PRO A 560 22.82 14.46 18.75
N GLU A 561 24.11 14.14 18.91
CA GLU A 561 24.67 13.51 20.10
C GLU A 561 26.16 13.90 20.23
N PRO A 562 26.80 13.76 21.40
CA PRO A 562 28.20 14.15 21.58
C PRO A 562 29.14 13.52 20.54
N GLY A 563 29.80 14.36 19.73
CA GLY A 563 30.66 13.92 18.62
C GLY A 563 29.92 13.61 17.30
N LEU A 564 28.64 13.96 17.19
CA LEU A 564 27.87 14.03 15.95
C LEU A 564 27.25 15.43 15.82
N VAL A 565 27.78 16.21 14.88
CA VAL A 565 27.24 17.53 14.52
C VAL A 565 26.27 17.37 13.36
N ILE A 566 25.07 17.94 13.50
CA ILE A 566 24.05 17.95 12.46
C ILE A 566 23.98 19.36 11.85
N VAL A 567 24.13 19.46 10.54
CA VAL A 567 23.99 20.71 9.77
C VAL A 567 22.76 20.65 8.84
N PRO A 568 22.17 21.79 8.44
CA PRO A 568 21.10 21.77 7.43
C PRO A 568 21.61 21.24 6.08
N ALA A 569 20.84 20.39 5.40
CA ALA A 569 21.18 19.95 4.05
C ALA A 569 21.23 21.12 3.05
N GLY A 570 22.30 21.19 2.25
CA GLY A 570 22.53 22.27 1.28
C GLY A 570 23.20 23.52 1.84
N ASP A 571 23.47 23.57 3.15
CA ASP A 571 24.10 24.72 3.80
C ASP A 571 25.63 24.52 3.90
N ALA A 572 26.33 25.04 2.89
CA ALA A 572 27.80 24.97 2.83
C ALA A 572 28.48 25.85 3.90
N GLU A 573 27.81 26.90 4.39
CA GLU A 573 28.35 27.79 5.41
C GLU A 573 28.30 27.13 6.79
N ALA A 574 27.15 26.60 7.19
CA ALA A 574 27.02 25.83 8.43
C ALA A 574 27.96 24.62 8.43
N LEU A 575 28.14 23.95 7.28
CA LEU A 575 29.12 22.88 7.13
C LEU A 575 30.56 23.37 7.36
N ARG A 576 30.91 24.53 6.82
CA ARG A 576 32.24 25.14 6.99
C ARG A 576 32.52 25.48 8.44
N GLU A 577 31.55 26.06 9.14
CA GLU A 577 31.66 26.35 10.57
C GLU A 577 31.86 25.08 11.39
N ALA A 578 31.06 24.04 11.12
CA ALA A 578 31.20 22.74 11.76
C ALA A 578 32.58 22.11 11.50
N LEU A 579 33.12 22.24 10.29
CA LEU A 579 34.48 21.78 9.96
C LEU A 579 35.54 22.55 10.75
N ARG A 580 35.44 23.88 10.83
CA ARG A 580 36.39 24.70 11.60
C ARG A 580 36.39 24.36 13.08
N ALA A 581 35.21 24.07 13.64
CA ALA A 581 35.08 23.67 15.04
C ALA A 581 35.63 22.25 15.32
N ALA A 582 35.54 21.34 14.33
CA ALA A 582 35.98 19.95 14.48
C ALA A 582 37.48 19.73 14.18
N LEU A 583 38.11 20.64 13.43
CA LEU A 583 39.51 20.54 13.04
C LEU A 583 40.39 21.31 14.04
N PRO A 584 41.58 20.80 14.39
CA PRO A 584 42.52 21.52 15.23
C PRO A 584 42.95 22.83 14.55
N THR A 585 42.84 23.94 15.25
CA THR A 585 43.34 25.26 14.82
C THR A 585 44.87 25.23 14.82
N GLY A 586 45.48 25.01 13.66
CA GLY A 586 46.93 25.06 13.52
C GLY A 586 47.45 26.50 13.56
N THR A 587 47.97 26.94 14.71
CA THR A 587 49.33 27.49 14.91
C THR A 587 49.56 27.79 16.39
N GLY A 588 50.15 26.82 17.11
CA GLY A 588 51.07 27.19 18.18
C GLY A 588 52.26 27.87 17.50
N ALA A 589 52.40 29.17 17.72
CA ALA A 589 53.63 29.88 17.39
C ALA A 589 54.79 29.15 18.06
N VAL A 590 55.78 28.79 17.25
CA VAL A 590 57.13 28.49 17.73
C VAL A 590 57.57 29.73 18.51
N SER A 591 57.56 29.66 19.84
CA SER A 591 58.22 30.65 20.68
C SER A 591 59.71 30.49 20.45
N VAL A 592 60.25 31.33 19.56
CA VAL A 592 61.68 31.65 19.56
C VAL A 592 61.87 32.73 20.63
N ALA A 593 62.35 32.30 21.79
CA ALA A 593 63.21 33.04 22.71
C ALA A 593 63.70 32.07 23.78
#